data_AF-A0A504KHH0-F1
#
_entry.id   AF-A0A504KHH0-F1
#
_cell.length_a   1.000
_cell.length_b   1.000
_cell.length_c   1.000
_cell.angle_alpha   90.00
_cell.angle_beta   90.00
_cell.angle_gamma   90.00
#
_symmetry.space_group_name_H-M   'P 1'
#
loop_
_entity.id
_entity.type
_entity.pdbx_description
1 polymer ?
#
loop_
_entity_poly.entity_id
_entity_poly.type
_entity_poly.pdbx_seq_one_letter_code
_entity_poly.pdbx_strand_id
1 'polypeptide(L)'
;MAKAPRFKRWSSAVAATLFMAAPHAASAAQPLDNDKPAAAIVDSDVRQEEALSSTEAGKVITAIDRTRDNIGTVRKTTKLDTVDIVFLTDAARSEGGPPPAIENKVKQHQEDVAELRQEIEANALLFNAIDSRRVQAEDVLAVEFDNPGKVVIYAAAKPPK
;
A
#
# COMPACT_ATOMS: atom_id res chain seq x y z
N MET A 1 -0.13 60.03 33.77
CA MET A 1 0.16 61.40 33.26
C MET A 1 1.65 61.68 33.43
N ALA A 2 2.21 62.57 32.60
CA ALA A 2 3.62 63.00 32.45
C ALA A 2 4.44 62.15 31.43
N LYS A 3 4.46 62.55 30.15
CA LYS A 3 5.26 63.60 29.46
C LYS A 3 6.66 63.09 29.02
N ALA A 4 6.82 62.91 27.71
CA ALA A 4 8.10 62.87 27.01
C ALA A 4 8.84 64.22 27.11
N PRO A 5 10.14 64.26 26.76
CA PRO A 5 10.48 65.01 25.55
C PRO A 5 11.58 64.39 24.66
N ARG A 6 11.57 64.87 23.42
CA ARG A 6 12.46 64.56 22.29
C ARG A 6 13.74 65.39 22.34
N PHE A 7 14.88 64.83 21.91
CA PHE A 7 16.03 65.52 21.31
C PHE A 7 16.73 64.48 20.39
N LYS A 8 16.76 64.57 19.05
CA LYS A 8 17.22 65.57 18.07
C LYS A 8 18.75 65.53 17.82
N ARG A 9 19.06 65.12 16.57
CA ARG A 9 20.26 65.34 15.72
C ARG A 9 21.51 64.50 16.06
N TRP A 10 21.95 63.60 15.19
CA TRP A 10 22.56 63.76 13.85
C TRP A 10 24.03 64.16 13.96
N SER A 11 24.92 63.18 13.72
CA SER A 11 26.28 63.39 13.24
C SER A 11 26.68 62.23 12.33
N SER A 12 27.00 62.60 11.09
CA SER A 12 27.61 61.79 10.04
C SER A 12 28.99 61.30 10.43
N ALA A 13 29.42 60.15 9.92
CA ALA A 13 30.73 59.99 9.28
C ALA A 13 30.84 58.58 8.66
N VAL A 14 30.96 58.58 7.33
CA VAL A 14 31.45 57.47 6.52
C VAL A 14 32.96 57.36 6.73
N ALA A 15 33.48 56.16 6.96
CA ALA A 15 34.88 55.85 6.72
C ALA A 15 35.02 54.37 6.34
N ALA A 16 35.39 54.16 5.08
CA ALA A 16 35.69 52.86 4.49
C ALA A 16 36.92 52.22 5.15
N THR A 17 36.83 50.92 5.45
CA THR A 17 38.00 50.07 5.62
C THR A 17 37.73 48.72 4.96
N LEU A 18 38.38 48.51 3.82
CA LEU A 18 38.62 47.19 3.22
C LEU A 18 39.62 46.46 4.11
N PHE A 19 39.22 45.34 4.69
CA PHE A 19 40.13 44.34 5.22
C PHE A 19 39.72 42.97 4.65
N MET A 20 40.45 42.53 3.64
CA MET A 20 40.50 41.11 3.30
C MET A 20 41.33 40.40 4.38
N ALA A 21 40.72 39.44 5.06
CA ALA A 21 41.41 38.36 5.73
C ALA A 21 40.42 37.20 5.88
N ALA A 22 40.62 36.14 5.09
CA ALA A 22 39.92 34.88 5.26
C ALA A 22 40.57 34.08 6.40
N PRO A 23 39.77 33.54 7.32
CA PRO A 23 40.09 32.30 8.01
C PRO A 23 39.18 31.20 7.46
N HIS A 24 39.80 30.08 7.09
CA HIS A 24 39.13 28.82 6.79
C HIS A 24 38.25 28.43 7.98
N ALA A 25 36.95 28.70 7.90
CA ALA A 25 35.97 28.04 8.75
C ALA A 25 35.75 26.65 8.15
N ALA A 26 36.50 25.68 8.67
CA ALA A 26 36.15 24.28 8.54
C ALA A 26 34.70 24.14 9.02
N SER A 27 33.77 23.97 8.08
CA SER A 27 32.44 23.49 8.41
C SER A 27 32.63 22.13 9.05
N ALA A 28 32.50 22.09 10.37
CA ALA A 28 32.25 20.86 11.09
C ALA A 28 30.96 20.29 10.51
N ALA A 29 31.10 19.33 9.60
CA ALA A 29 30.04 18.41 9.26
C ALA A 29 29.60 17.78 10.58
N GLN A 30 28.47 18.24 11.11
CA GLN A 30 27.77 17.53 12.16
C GLN A 30 27.49 16.12 11.61
N PRO A 31 27.96 15.04 12.25
CA PRO A 31 27.41 13.74 11.95
C PRO A 31 25.96 13.82 12.43
N LEU A 32 25.02 13.70 11.48
CA LEU A 32 23.64 13.45 11.81
C LEU A 32 23.62 12.07 12.47
N ASP A 33 23.59 12.12 13.81
CA ASP A 33 23.35 10.98 14.66
C ASP A 33 22.00 10.36 14.28
N ASN A 34 21.97 9.05 14.41
CA ASN A 34 20.92 8.17 13.93
C ASN A 34 19.58 8.51 14.58
N ASP A 35 18.64 9.02 13.80
CA ASP A 35 17.22 8.80 14.07
C ASP A 35 16.51 8.60 12.74
N LYS A 36 16.89 7.50 12.07
CA LYS A 36 16.05 6.90 11.05
C LYS A 36 14.85 6.38 11.84
N PRO A 37 13.62 6.87 11.62
CA PRO A 37 12.47 6.17 12.14
C PRO A 37 12.60 4.74 11.60
N ALA A 38 12.68 3.76 12.49
CA ALA A 38 12.46 2.37 12.12
C ALA A 38 10.97 2.28 11.73
N ALA A 39 10.65 2.80 10.54
CA ALA A 39 9.48 2.41 9.81
C ALA A 39 9.68 0.91 9.59
N ALA A 40 9.04 0.11 10.43
CA ALA A 40 8.73 -1.25 10.09
C ALA A 40 7.90 -1.19 8.81
N ILE A 41 8.58 -1.14 7.65
CA ILE A 41 7.98 -1.50 6.39
C ILE A 41 7.63 -2.97 6.60
N VAL A 42 6.36 -3.23 6.92
CA VAL A 42 5.82 -4.58 7.03
C VAL A 42 5.85 -5.14 5.61
N ASP A 43 7.00 -5.69 5.24
CA ASP A 43 7.24 -6.29 3.94
C ASP A 43 6.78 -7.75 4.03
N SER A 44 5.48 -7.95 3.82
CA SER A 44 4.94 -9.29 3.59
C SER A 44 5.54 -9.82 2.28
N ASP A 45 6.00 -11.08 2.26
CA ASP A 45 6.50 -11.69 1.03
C ASP A 45 5.33 -11.87 0.05
N VAL A 46 5.29 -11.06 -1.02
CA VAL A 46 4.23 -11.14 -2.03
C VAL A 46 4.68 -12.06 -3.15
N ARG A 47 4.07 -13.23 -3.25
CA ARG A 47 4.34 -14.22 -4.28
C ARG A 47 3.24 -14.18 -5.33
N GLN A 48 3.59 -14.62 -6.53
CA GLN A 48 2.67 -14.69 -7.65
C GLN A 48 2.66 -16.12 -8.18
N GLU A 49 1.46 -16.60 -8.50
CA GLU A 49 1.20 -17.85 -9.18
C GLU A 49 0.25 -17.60 -10.34
N GLU A 50 0.47 -18.27 -11.46
CA GLU A 50 -0.42 -18.25 -12.61
C GLU A 50 -1.13 -19.59 -12.70
N ALA A 51 -2.46 -19.55 -12.79
CA ALA A 51 -3.27 -20.75 -12.88
C ALA A 51 -4.41 -20.58 -13.88
N LEU A 52 -4.88 -21.70 -14.42
CA LEU A 52 -6.14 -21.74 -15.16
C LEU A 52 -7.29 -21.84 -14.17
N SER A 53 -8.37 -21.13 -14.47
CA SER A 53 -9.60 -21.14 -13.67
C SER A 53 -10.18 -22.53 -13.53
N SER A 54 -10.01 -23.39 -14.54
CA SER A 54 -10.44 -24.79 -14.49
C SER A 54 -9.66 -25.63 -13.47
N THR A 55 -8.37 -25.34 -13.26
CA THR A 55 -7.51 -26.04 -12.30
C THR A 55 -7.83 -25.61 -10.87
N GLU A 56 -8.07 -24.32 -10.65
CA GLU A 56 -8.31 -23.75 -9.32
C GLU A 56 -9.79 -23.58 -8.97
N ALA A 57 -10.71 -23.97 -9.86
CA ALA A 57 -12.16 -23.77 -9.71
C ALA A 57 -12.69 -24.19 -8.34
N GLY A 58 -12.27 -25.36 -7.85
CA GLY A 58 -12.72 -25.87 -6.54
C GLY A 58 -12.29 -24.98 -5.37
N LYS A 59 -11.04 -24.49 -5.39
CA LYS A 59 -10.51 -23.61 -4.34
C LYS A 59 -11.14 -22.22 -4.42
N VAL A 60 -11.22 -21.65 -5.62
CA VAL A 60 -11.86 -20.34 -5.86
C VAL A 60 -13.33 -20.37 -5.40
N ILE A 61 -14.09 -21.40 -5.77
CA ILE A 61 -15.50 -21.54 -5.34
C ILE A 61 -15.60 -21.65 -3.82
N THR A 62 -14.73 -22.45 -3.19
CA THR A 62 -14.71 -22.58 -1.73
C THR A 62 -14.36 -21.25 -1.05
N ALA A 63 -13.38 -20.52 -1.59
CA ALA A 63 -12.99 -19.21 -1.09
C ALA A 63 -14.13 -18.19 -1.26
N ILE A 64 -14.86 -18.23 -2.39
CA ILE A 64 -16.05 -17.39 -2.62
C ILE A 64 -17.13 -17.70 -1.58
N ASP A 65 -17.43 -18.97 -1.33
CA ASP A 65 -18.45 -19.38 -0.35
C ASP A 65 -18.11 -18.91 1.07
N ARG A 66 -16.81 -18.71 1.37
CA ARG A 66 -16.29 -18.23 2.66
C ARG A 66 -16.02 -16.73 2.70
N THR A 67 -16.34 -15.99 1.64
CA THR A 67 -16.07 -14.55 1.53
C THR A 67 -16.59 -13.79 2.73
N ARG A 68 -17.84 -14.04 3.12
CA ARG A 68 -18.49 -13.37 4.25
C ARG A 68 -17.72 -13.53 5.56
N ASP A 69 -17.18 -14.72 5.82
CA ASP A 69 -16.35 -14.98 7.00
C ASP A 69 -14.99 -14.29 6.89
N ASN A 70 -14.43 -14.24 5.68
CA ASN A 70 -13.09 -13.71 5.42
C ASN A 70 -13.02 -12.18 5.43
N ILE A 71 -14.11 -11.47 5.12
CA ILE A 71 -14.23 -10.00 5.25
C ILE A 71 -13.79 -9.54 6.64
N GLY A 72 -14.30 -10.21 7.68
CA GLY A 72 -13.96 -9.89 9.07
C GLY A 72 -12.47 -10.07 9.38
N THR A 73 -11.83 -11.04 8.75
CA THR A 73 -10.39 -11.33 8.88
C THR A 73 -9.55 -10.31 8.11
N VAL A 74 -9.92 -9.98 6.86
CA VAL A 74 -9.27 -8.94 6.04
C VAL A 74 -9.19 -7.64 6.82
N ARG A 75 -10.30 -7.14 7.35
CA ARG A 75 -10.36 -5.91 8.13
C ARG A 75 -9.46 -5.90 9.37
N LYS A 76 -9.31 -7.04 10.03
CA LYS A 76 -8.54 -7.19 11.27
C LYS A 76 -7.07 -7.56 11.04
N THR A 77 -6.69 -7.83 9.80
CA THR A 77 -5.34 -8.27 9.47
C THR A 77 -4.37 -7.10 9.60
N THR A 78 -3.50 -7.17 10.60
CA THR A 78 -2.45 -6.16 10.87
C THR A 78 -1.04 -6.66 10.58
N LYS A 79 -0.90 -7.96 10.29
CA LYS A 79 0.37 -8.61 9.94
C LYS A 79 0.11 -9.78 9.00
N LEU A 80 0.92 -9.88 7.95
CA LEU A 80 1.02 -11.03 7.06
C LEU A 80 2.50 -11.36 6.86
N ASP A 81 2.82 -12.64 6.87
CA ASP A 81 4.15 -13.12 6.52
C ASP A 81 4.23 -13.37 5.01
N THR A 82 3.15 -13.86 4.38
CA THR A 82 3.12 -14.16 2.94
C THR A 82 1.75 -13.86 2.32
N VAL A 83 1.77 -13.26 1.12
CA VAL A 83 0.61 -13.03 0.25
C VAL A 83 0.84 -13.75 -1.06
N ASP A 84 0.10 -14.82 -1.33
CA ASP A 84 0.14 -15.51 -2.63
C ASP A 84 -0.97 -14.97 -3.51
N ILE A 85 -0.64 -14.39 -4.67
CA ILE A 85 -1.62 -13.93 -5.65
C ILE A 85 -1.71 -14.93 -6.79
N VAL A 86 -2.86 -15.59 -6.90
CA VAL A 86 -3.17 -16.54 -7.98
C VAL A 86 -3.90 -15.81 -9.09
N PHE A 87 -3.20 -15.61 -10.21
CA PHE A 87 -3.74 -15.03 -11.43
C PHE A 87 -4.49 -16.09 -12.23
N LEU A 88 -5.82 -15.95 -12.25
CA LEU A 88 -6.72 -16.70 -13.10
C LEU A 88 -6.73 -16.05 -14.49
N THR A 89 -5.69 -16.34 -15.26
CA THR A 89 -5.39 -15.62 -16.51
C THR A 89 -6.48 -15.75 -17.57
N ASP A 90 -7.17 -16.89 -17.61
CA ASP A 90 -8.31 -17.20 -18.47
C ASP A 90 -9.64 -16.61 -17.95
N ALA A 91 -9.71 -16.24 -16.67
CA ALA A 91 -10.83 -15.47 -16.12
C ALA A 91 -10.68 -13.96 -16.30
N ALA A 92 -9.55 -13.49 -16.81
CA ALA A 92 -9.31 -12.07 -16.99
C ALA A 92 -10.38 -11.45 -17.89
N ARG A 93 -10.73 -10.18 -17.62
CA ARG A 93 -11.72 -9.44 -18.43
C ARG A 93 -11.36 -9.40 -19.91
N SER A 94 -10.06 -9.39 -20.24
CA SER A 94 -9.57 -9.46 -21.62
C SER A 94 -9.80 -10.80 -22.32
N GLU A 95 -10.00 -11.88 -21.57
CA GLU A 95 -10.18 -13.26 -22.05
C GLU A 95 -11.66 -13.70 -22.04
N GLY A 96 -12.58 -12.82 -21.64
CA GLY A 96 -14.02 -13.12 -21.59
C GLY A 96 -14.59 -13.23 -20.18
N GLY A 97 -13.78 -13.07 -19.14
CA GLY A 97 -14.22 -13.11 -17.76
C GLY A 97 -14.21 -14.52 -17.14
N PRO A 98 -14.58 -14.66 -15.85
CA PRO A 98 -14.55 -15.94 -15.16
C PRO A 98 -15.44 -16.99 -15.82
N PRO A 99 -15.05 -18.28 -15.79
CA PRO A 99 -15.90 -19.35 -16.32
C PRO A 99 -17.25 -19.41 -15.58
N PRO A 100 -18.32 -19.91 -16.22
CA PRO A 100 -19.69 -19.83 -15.70
C PRO A 100 -19.87 -20.36 -14.27
N ALA A 101 -19.13 -21.40 -13.89
CA ALA A 101 -19.19 -21.95 -12.53
C ALA A 101 -18.73 -20.93 -11.47
N ILE A 102 -17.62 -20.23 -11.73
CA ILE A 102 -17.07 -19.19 -10.85
C ILE A 102 -17.95 -17.94 -10.95
N GLU A 103 -18.33 -17.53 -12.16
CA GLU A 103 -19.17 -16.34 -12.37
C GLU A 103 -20.50 -16.45 -11.61
N ASN A 104 -21.17 -17.60 -11.68
CA ASN A 104 -22.43 -17.83 -10.96
C ASN A 104 -22.24 -17.76 -9.44
N LYS A 105 -21.10 -18.24 -8.92
CA LYS A 105 -20.77 -18.15 -7.50
C LYS A 105 -20.48 -16.73 -7.06
N VAL A 106 -19.71 -15.98 -7.85
CA VAL A 106 -19.48 -14.54 -7.61
C VAL A 106 -20.80 -13.78 -7.61
N LYS A 107 -21.73 -14.08 -8.52
CA LYS A 107 -23.08 -13.46 -8.55
C LYS A 107 -23.91 -13.80 -7.32
N GLN A 108 -23.84 -15.04 -6.84
CA GLN A 108 -24.54 -15.46 -5.61
C GLN A 108 -24.04 -14.71 -4.37
N HIS A 109 -22.75 -14.38 -4.33
CA HIS A 109 -22.09 -13.68 -3.23
C HIS A 109 -21.73 -12.22 -3.58
N GLN A 110 -22.42 -11.60 -4.54
CA GLN A 110 -21.97 -10.32 -5.13
C GLN A 110 -21.80 -9.19 -4.10
N GLU A 111 -22.67 -9.16 -3.08
CA GLU A 111 -22.61 -8.14 -2.01
C GLU A 111 -21.41 -8.38 -1.12
N ASP A 112 -21.20 -9.63 -0.69
CA ASP A 112 -20.04 -10.03 0.12
C ASP A 112 -18.73 -9.79 -0.65
N VAL A 113 -18.67 -10.12 -1.94
CA VAL A 113 -17.49 -9.89 -2.78
C VAL A 113 -17.22 -8.40 -2.96
N ALA A 114 -18.26 -7.58 -3.12
CA ALA A 114 -18.10 -6.13 -3.18
C ALA A 114 -17.56 -5.56 -1.87
N GLU A 115 -18.07 -6.00 -0.72
CA GLU A 115 -17.56 -5.60 0.60
C GLU A 115 -16.13 -6.09 0.82
N LEU A 116 -15.79 -7.32 0.44
CA LEU A 116 -14.44 -7.85 0.49
C LEU A 116 -13.45 -6.93 -0.25
N ARG A 117 -13.81 -6.46 -1.44
CA ARG A 117 -12.95 -5.56 -2.23
C ARG A 117 -12.75 -4.22 -1.52
N GLN A 118 -13.79 -3.65 -0.94
CA GLN A 118 -13.69 -2.42 -0.16
C GLN A 118 -12.78 -2.60 1.06
N GLU A 119 -12.89 -3.74 1.76
CA GLU A 119 -12.04 -4.03 2.92
C GLU A 119 -10.58 -4.30 2.52
N ILE A 120 -10.34 -4.87 1.34
CA ILE A 120 -8.98 -4.99 0.77
C ILE A 120 -8.40 -3.61 0.48
N GLU A 121 -9.16 -2.71 -0.15
CA GLU A 121 -8.73 -1.33 -0.41
C GLU A 121 -8.47 -0.54 0.88
N ALA A 122 -9.28 -0.79 1.92
CA ALA A 122 -9.10 -0.18 3.23
C ALA A 122 -7.93 -0.77 4.03
N ASN A 123 -7.49 -1.99 3.72
CA ASN A 123 -6.37 -2.63 4.38
C ASN A 123 -5.04 -2.33 3.66
N ALA A 124 -4.20 -1.49 4.25
CA ALA A 124 -2.93 -1.08 3.65
C ALA A 124 -2.00 -2.25 3.27
N LEU A 125 -1.97 -3.36 4.03
CA LEU A 125 -1.11 -4.51 3.70
C LEU A 125 -1.60 -5.21 2.44
N LEU A 126 -2.89 -5.51 2.39
CA LEU A 126 -3.49 -6.23 1.26
C LEU A 126 -3.56 -5.35 0.01
N PHE A 127 -3.93 -4.07 0.17
CA PHE A 127 -3.92 -3.09 -0.91
C PHE A 127 -2.53 -2.97 -1.55
N ASN A 128 -1.48 -2.78 -0.73
CA ASN A 128 -0.11 -2.70 -1.25
C ASN A 128 0.32 -4.00 -1.93
N ALA A 129 -0.10 -5.16 -1.40
CA ALA A 129 0.22 -6.44 -2.01
C ALA A 129 -0.38 -6.59 -3.41
N ILE A 130 -1.67 -6.29 -3.60
CA ILE A 130 -2.32 -6.37 -4.92
C ILE A 130 -1.79 -5.30 -5.88
N ASP A 131 -1.55 -4.07 -5.39
CA ASP A 131 -1.02 -2.97 -6.20
C ASP A 131 0.40 -3.26 -6.69
N SER A 132 1.24 -3.87 -5.84
CA SER A 132 2.61 -4.28 -6.20
C SER A 132 2.68 -5.29 -7.34
N ARG A 133 1.59 -5.99 -7.62
CA ARG A 133 1.43 -6.93 -8.74
C ARG A 133 0.45 -6.43 -9.81
N ARG A 134 0.06 -5.14 -9.74
CA ARG A 134 -0.87 -4.48 -10.66
C ARG A 134 -2.24 -5.17 -10.77
N VAL A 135 -2.70 -5.77 -9.68
CA VAL A 135 -4.04 -6.33 -9.57
C VAL A 135 -4.98 -5.25 -9.06
N GLN A 136 -6.07 -5.02 -9.77
CA GLN A 136 -7.12 -4.11 -9.32
C GLN A 136 -8.02 -4.84 -8.31
N ALA A 137 -8.51 -4.14 -7.29
CA ALA A 137 -9.46 -4.71 -6.33
C ALA A 137 -10.71 -5.27 -7.03
N GLU A 138 -11.19 -4.61 -8.10
CA GLU A 138 -12.30 -5.08 -8.94
C GLU A 138 -12.06 -6.46 -9.57
N ASP A 139 -10.81 -6.84 -9.80
CA ASP A 139 -10.45 -8.12 -10.41
C ASP A 139 -10.28 -9.23 -9.36
N VAL A 140 -10.29 -8.91 -8.06
CA VAL A 140 -10.27 -9.90 -6.98
C VAL A 140 -11.60 -10.62 -6.91
N LEU A 141 -11.58 -11.95 -6.94
CA LEU A 141 -12.76 -12.81 -6.86
C LEU A 141 -13.01 -13.31 -5.44
N ALA A 142 -11.95 -13.68 -4.74
CA ALA A 142 -12.01 -14.19 -3.37
C ALA A 142 -10.65 -14.12 -2.69
N VAL A 143 -10.68 -14.21 -1.36
CA VAL A 143 -9.50 -14.32 -0.49
C VAL A 143 -9.65 -15.54 0.39
N GLU A 144 -8.57 -16.29 0.58
CA GLU A 144 -8.49 -17.42 1.49
C GLU A 144 -7.36 -17.23 2.51
N PHE A 145 -7.62 -17.61 3.76
CA PHE A 145 -6.62 -17.62 4.82
C PHE A 145 -6.30 -19.09 5.17
N ASP A 146 -5.27 -19.63 4.53
CA ASP A 146 -4.83 -21.03 4.73
C ASP A 146 -4.29 -21.27 6.14
N ASN A 147 -3.53 -20.30 6.66
CA ASN A 147 -2.78 -20.38 7.91
C ASN A 147 -2.64 -18.99 8.55
N PRO A 148 -2.36 -18.90 9.86
CA PRO A 148 -2.03 -17.62 10.49
C PRO A 148 -0.87 -16.95 9.76
N GLY A 149 -1.07 -15.72 9.28
CA GLY A 149 -0.06 -14.95 8.58
C GLY A 149 0.10 -15.25 7.08
N LYS A 150 -0.62 -16.24 6.52
CA LYS A 150 -0.63 -16.52 5.08
C LYS A 150 -2.00 -16.24 4.49
N VAL A 151 -2.02 -15.54 3.36
CA VAL A 151 -3.24 -15.26 2.60
C VAL A 151 -3.04 -15.62 1.12
N VAL A 152 -4.09 -16.15 0.50
CA VAL A 152 -4.17 -16.42 -0.93
C VAL A 152 -5.23 -15.51 -1.54
N ILE A 153 -4.88 -14.78 -2.59
CA ILE A 153 -5.78 -13.87 -3.30
C ILE A 153 -6.01 -14.44 -4.70
N TYR A 154 -7.27 -14.75 -5.03
CA TYR A 154 -7.66 -15.22 -6.35
C TYR A 154 -8.13 -14.04 -7.20
N ALA A 155 -7.40 -13.75 -8.29
CA ALA A 155 -7.67 -12.59 -9.14
C ALA A 155 -7.93 -12.99 -10.59
N ALA A 156 -9.02 -12.49 -11.15
CA ALA A 156 -9.35 -12.54 -12.57
C ALA A 156 -8.54 -11.49 -13.35
N ALA A 157 -7.22 -11.59 -13.28
CA ALA A 157 -6.29 -10.65 -13.87
C ALA A 157 -5.19 -11.36 -14.64
N LYS A 158 -4.47 -10.59 -15.46
CA LYS A 158 -3.20 -11.04 -16.05
C LYS A 158 -2.03 -10.45 -15.28
N PRO A 159 -0.96 -11.21 -15.12
CA PRO A 159 0.24 -10.69 -14.51
C PRO A 159 0.87 -9.60 -15.39
N PRO A 160 1.54 -8.62 -14.77
CA PRO A 160 2.27 -7.59 -15.51
C PRO A 160 3.41 -8.23 -16.31
N LYS A 161 3.60 -7.78 -17.56
CA LYS A 161 4.72 -8.16 -18.42
C LYS A 161 6.02 -7.47 -18.03
#